data_AF-A0A084WTF8-F1
#
_entry.id   AF-A0A084WTF8-F1
#
_cell.length_a   1.000
_cell.length_b   1.000
_cell.length_c   1.000
_cell.angle_alpha   90.00
_cell.angle_beta   90.00
_cell.angle_gamma   90.00
#
_symmetry.space_group_name_H-M   'P 1'
#
loop_
_entity.id
_entity.type
_entity.pdbx_description
1 polymer ?
#
loop_
_entity_poly.entity_id
_entity_poly.type
_entity_poly.pdbx_seq_one_letter_code
_entity_poly.pdbx_strand_id
1 'polypeptide(L)'
;MRVTWKVLVFLFQLSFLEAADWFPDDTKSSILTSHYREYEYELTQSHNLFRQDVLQKSCQYNLKDDILERVEQLNQIPTDHLLIDRQHKFLYCYVPKTRIGRLIIKSFRLHATNESLVNADDVNFYEFVQYLLTPELSKSGNMSFNEHWEPITNLCHPCLVHYNIIGKYETLADDSSLALHLAGVDTLNFPMVYKSSSTRERLKHYFNDIPSETLKRLYLLYENDFKNFDYSLEEVFGFELV
;
A
#
# COMPACT_ATOMS: atom_id res chain seq x y z
N MET A 1 6.74 -78.29 -2.99
CA MET A 1 6.28 -77.37 -4.06
C MET A 1 7.45 -76.46 -4.42
N ARG A 2 8.01 -76.60 -5.63
CA ARG A 2 9.06 -75.71 -6.14
C ARG A 2 8.38 -74.55 -6.86
N VAL A 3 8.35 -73.38 -6.23
CA VAL A 3 7.93 -72.14 -6.89
C VAL A 3 9.06 -71.78 -7.84
N THR A 4 8.81 -71.89 -9.14
CA THR A 4 9.78 -71.56 -10.17
C THR A 4 9.87 -70.03 -10.32
N TRP A 5 11.07 -69.52 -10.58
CA TRP A 5 11.42 -68.12 -10.83
C TRP A 5 10.41 -67.35 -11.70
N LYS A 6 9.69 -68.03 -12.60
CA LYS A 6 8.70 -67.42 -13.49
C LYS A 6 7.52 -66.76 -12.75
N VAL A 7 7.21 -67.17 -11.52
CA VAL A 7 6.13 -66.54 -10.72
C VAL A 7 6.58 -65.23 -10.07
N LEU A 8 7.87 -65.08 -9.76
CA LEU A 8 8.40 -63.84 -9.16
C LEU A 8 8.46 -62.68 -10.15
N VAL A 9 8.63 -62.95 -11.44
CA VAL A 9 8.67 -61.90 -12.48
C VAL A 9 7.27 -61.30 -12.73
N PHE A 10 6.20 -62.09 -12.62
CA PHE A 10 4.84 -61.60 -12.84
C PHE A 10 4.35 -60.66 -11.72
N LEU A 11 4.77 -60.88 -10.47
CA LEU A 11 4.41 -60.03 -9.34
C LEU A 11 5.18 -58.70 -9.31
N PHE A 12 6.40 -58.67 -9.88
CA PHE A 12 7.18 -57.43 -10.02
C PHE A 12 6.73 -56.55 -11.19
N GLN A 13 6.03 -57.07 -12.20
CA GLN A 13 5.53 -56.23 -13.30
C GLN A 13 4.15 -55.62 -13.01
N LEU A 14 3.28 -56.31 -12.26
CA LEU A 14 1.99 -55.75 -11.82
C LEU A 14 2.17 -54.57 -10.85
N SER A 15 3.18 -54.61 -9.99
CA SER A 15 3.50 -53.51 -9.07
C SER A 15 4.15 -52.30 -9.74
N PHE A 16 4.69 -52.44 -10.95
CA PHE A 16 5.25 -51.31 -11.72
C PHE A 16 4.22 -50.65 -12.65
N LEU A 17 3.23 -51.40 -13.16
CA LEU A 17 2.16 -50.79 -13.97
C LEU A 17 1.11 -50.05 -13.13
N GLU A 18 0.83 -50.47 -11.89
CA GLU A 18 -0.06 -49.73 -10.98
C GLU A 18 0.63 -48.53 -10.30
N ALA A 19 1.97 -48.50 -10.25
CA ALA A 19 2.71 -47.39 -9.65
C ALA A 19 2.92 -46.20 -10.61
N ALA A 20 2.86 -46.41 -11.93
CA ALA A 20 3.00 -45.34 -12.92
C ALA A 20 1.79 -44.39 -12.95
N ASP A 21 0.60 -44.87 -12.56
CA ASP A 21 -0.63 -44.07 -12.45
C ASP A 21 -0.74 -43.31 -11.10
N TRP A 22 0.19 -43.52 -10.17
CA TRP A 22 0.16 -42.93 -8.83
C TRP A 22 1.16 -41.79 -8.60
N PHE A 23 2.01 -41.48 -9.59
CA PHE A 23 2.78 -40.25 -9.59
C PHE A 23 1.94 -39.16 -10.27
N PRO A 24 1.45 -38.15 -9.53
CA PRO A 24 0.83 -37.01 -10.18
C PRO A 24 1.85 -36.40 -11.15
N ASP A 25 1.45 -36.28 -12.40
CA ASP A 25 2.21 -35.61 -13.45
C ASP A 25 2.59 -34.20 -12.97
N ASP A 26 3.86 -33.96 -12.64
CA ASP A 26 4.39 -32.67 -12.15
C ASP A 26 3.97 -31.52 -13.08
N THR A 27 3.79 -31.82 -14.38
CA THR A 27 3.32 -30.88 -15.39
C THR A 27 1.90 -30.39 -15.12
N LYS A 28 0.99 -31.25 -14.63
CA LYS A 28 -0.38 -30.84 -14.24
C LYS A 28 -0.38 -29.96 -13.01
N SER A 29 0.45 -30.27 -12.01
CA SER A 29 0.61 -29.42 -10.82
C SER A 29 1.13 -28.04 -11.22
N SER A 30 2.16 -27.99 -12.09
CA SER A 30 2.74 -26.75 -12.61
C SER A 30 1.73 -25.90 -13.40
N ILE A 31 0.94 -26.53 -14.28
CA ILE A 31 -0.09 -25.86 -15.09
C ILE A 31 -1.26 -25.37 -14.21
N LEU A 32 -1.66 -26.17 -13.22
CA LEU A 32 -2.66 -25.75 -12.24
C LEU A 32 -2.15 -24.53 -11.47
N THR A 33 -0.93 -24.57 -10.94
CA THR A 33 -0.35 -23.42 -10.23
C THR A 33 -0.20 -22.19 -11.11
N SER A 34 0.15 -22.33 -12.39
CA SER A 34 0.22 -21.19 -13.30
C SER A 34 -1.17 -20.60 -13.58
N HIS A 35 -2.18 -21.44 -13.79
CA HIS A 35 -3.56 -20.98 -14.01
C HIS A 35 -4.16 -20.33 -12.75
N TYR A 36 -3.85 -20.84 -11.55
CA TYR A 36 -4.27 -20.21 -10.31
C TYR A 36 -3.63 -18.83 -10.13
N ARG A 37 -2.34 -18.70 -10.45
CA ARG A 37 -1.62 -17.44 -10.36
C ARG A 37 -2.14 -16.41 -11.38
N GLU A 38 -2.45 -16.83 -12.60
CA GLU A 38 -3.08 -15.98 -13.61
C GLU A 38 -4.42 -15.43 -13.12
N TYR A 39 -5.26 -16.31 -12.54
CA TYR A 39 -6.54 -15.90 -11.96
C TYR A 39 -6.39 -14.92 -10.79
N GLU A 40 -5.38 -15.10 -9.93
CA GLU A 40 -5.07 -14.15 -8.86
C GLU A 40 -4.68 -12.77 -9.41
N TYR A 41 -3.90 -12.72 -10.50
CA TYR A 41 -3.56 -11.48 -11.18
C TYR A 41 -4.79 -10.81 -11.80
N GLU A 42 -5.65 -11.56 -12.51
CA GLU A 42 -6.89 -11.03 -13.10
C GLU A 42 -7.82 -10.44 -12.02
N LEU A 43 -7.99 -11.14 -10.89
CA LEU A 43 -8.80 -10.66 -9.78
C LEU A 43 -8.21 -9.38 -9.17
N THR A 44 -6.90 -9.34 -8.95
CA THR A 44 -6.21 -8.17 -8.41
C THR A 44 -6.30 -7.00 -9.39
N GLN A 45 -6.16 -7.25 -10.70
CA GLN A 45 -6.29 -6.25 -11.74
C GLN A 45 -7.71 -5.67 -11.80
N SER A 46 -8.74 -6.50 -11.65
CA SER A 46 -10.14 -6.04 -11.54
C SER A 46 -10.34 -5.07 -10.37
N HIS A 47 -9.84 -5.41 -9.18
CA HIS A 47 -9.87 -4.50 -8.03
C HIS A 47 -9.07 -3.21 -8.29
N ASN A 48 -7.94 -3.29 -8.99
CA ASN A 48 -7.14 -2.12 -9.33
C ASN A 48 -7.86 -1.18 -10.30
N LEU A 49 -8.51 -1.73 -11.32
CA LEU A 49 -9.32 -0.96 -12.27
C LEU A 49 -10.47 -0.22 -11.57
N PHE A 50 -11.11 -0.86 -10.58
CA PHE A 50 -12.11 -0.18 -9.76
C PHE A 50 -11.52 1.02 -9.02
N ARG A 51 -10.34 0.89 -8.41
CA ARG A 51 -9.65 2.01 -7.72
C ARG A 51 -9.31 3.15 -8.69
N GLN A 52 -8.89 2.83 -9.91
CA GLN A 52 -8.62 3.83 -10.94
C GLN A 52 -9.89 4.59 -11.34
N ASP A 53 -11.02 3.89 -11.47
CA ASP A 53 -12.32 4.51 -11.76
C ASP A 53 -12.77 5.45 -10.62
N VAL A 54 -12.60 5.04 -9.36
CA VAL A 54 -12.88 5.92 -8.21
C VAL A 54 -12.00 7.17 -8.23
N LEU A 55 -10.68 7.00 -8.40
CA LEU A 55 -9.75 8.11 -8.48
C LEU A 55 -10.15 9.06 -9.62
N GLN A 56 -10.42 8.52 -10.81
CA GLN A 56 -10.80 9.31 -11.97
C GLN A 56 -12.08 10.11 -11.73
N LYS A 57 -13.10 9.51 -11.12
CA LYS A 57 -14.35 10.21 -10.76
C LYS A 57 -14.12 11.29 -9.70
N SER A 58 -13.30 11.02 -8.70
CA SER A 58 -13.00 11.97 -7.64
C SER A 58 -12.21 13.18 -8.17
N CYS A 59 -11.26 12.94 -9.08
CA CYS A 59 -10.47 13.99 -9.74
C CYS A 59 -11.28 14.90 -10.68
N GLN A 60 -12.46 14.45 -11.15
CA GLN A 60 -13.28 15.17 -12.14
C GLN A 60 -14.03 16.40 -11.61
N TYR A 61 -13.88 16.76 -10.33
CA TYR A 61 -14.56 17.95 -9.78
C TYR A 61 -13.95 19.31 -10.18
N ASN A 62 -12.77 19.36 -10.82
CA ASN A 62 -12.09 20.62 -11.16
C ASN A 62 -11.22 20.59 -12.43
N LEU A 63 -11.64 19.91 -13.51
CA LEU A 63 -10.88 19.95 -14.77
C LEU A 63 -11.53 20.93 -15.76
N LYS A 64 -11.02 22.17 -15.78
CA LYS A 64 -10.92 22.93 -17.02
C LYS A 64 -9.74 22.30 -17.79
N ASP A 65 -10.03 21.28 -18.61
CA ASP A 65 -9.01 20.53 -19.34
C ASP A 65 -8.45 21.34 -20.52
N ASP A 66 -7.45 22.18 -20.26
CA ASP A 66 -6.44 22.52 -21.27
C ASP A 66 -5.21 21.61 -21.08
N ILE A 67 -4.79 20.92 -22.14
CA ILE A 67 -3.59 20.08 -22.15
C ILE A 67 -2.37 20.91 -21.75
N LEU A 68 -2.30 22.18 -22.15
CA LEU A 68 -1.20 23.07 -21.82
C LEU A 68 -1.14 23.37 -20.31
N GLU A 69 -2.29 23.60 -19.68
CA GLU A 69 -2.40 23.84 -18.24
C GLU A 69 -1.94 22.59 -17.46
N ARG A 70 -2.34 21.40 -17.91
CA ARG A 70 -1.91 20.14 -17.29
C ARG A 70 -0.40 19.91 -17.41
N VAL A 71 0.19 20.21 -18.58
CA VAL A 71 1.64 20.09 -18.78
C VAL A 71 2.40 21.10 -17.92
N GLU A 72 1.88 22.31 -17.78
CA GLU A 72 2.45 23.33 -16.91
C GLU A 72 2.43 22.91 -15.43
N GLN A 73 1.31 22.34 -14.96
CA GLN A 73 1.19 21.80 -13.62
C GLN A 73 2.17 20.64 -13.38
N LEU A 74 2.30 19.71 -14.34
CA LEU A 74 3.24 18.59 -14.24
C LEU A 74 4.70 19.07 -14.11
N ASN A 75 5.08 20.14 -14.80
CA ASN A 75 6.43 20.72 -14.73
C ASN A 75 6.74 21.37 -13.37
N GLN A 76 5.71 21.68 -12.58
CA GLN A 76 5.87 22.28 -11.24
C GLN A 76 5.96 21.22 -10.13
N ILE A 77 5.72 19.95 -10.45
CA ILE A 77 5.77 18.85 -9.46
C ILE A 77 7.22 18.60 -9.04
N PRO A 78 7.55 18.65 -7.73
CA PRO A 78 8.85 18.21 -7.24
C PRO A 78 9.05 16.73 -7.57
N THR A 79 10.16 16.37 -8.23
CA THR A 79 10.39 14.96 -8.63
C THR A 79 11.34 14.21 -7.70
N ASP A 80 11.86 14.87 -6.65
CA ASP A 80 12.83 14.30 -5.72
C ASP A 80 12.30 13.07 -4.98
N HIS A 81 10.97 12.98 -4.79
CA HIS A 81 10.26 11.88 -4.15
C HIS A 81 9.77 10.80 -5.15
N LEU A 82 10.12 10.91 -6.43
CA LEU A 82 9.72 9.96 -7.47
C LEU A 82 10.93 9.11 -7.91
N LEU A 83 10.80 7.79 -7.76
CA LEU A 83 11.70 6.83 -8.41
C LEU A 83 11.15 6.51 -9.80
N ILE A 84 11.94 6.80 -10.84
CA ILE A 84 11.58 6.56 -12.23
C ILE A 84 12.51 5.51 -12.84
N ASP A 85 11.97 4.35 -13.17
CA ASP A 85 12.64 3.31 -13.95
C ASP A 85 12.01 3.24 -15.35
N ARG A 86 12.75 3.69 -16.36
CA ARG A 86 12.28 3.64 -17.76
C ARG A 86 12.32 2.24 -18.35
N GLN A 87 13.21 1.37 -17.87
CA GLN A 87 13.36 0.01 -18.37
C GLN A 87 12.15 -0.83 -17.98
N HIS A 88 11.75 -0.73 -16.71
CA HIS A 88 10.62 -1.48 -16.16
C HIS A 88 9.31 -0.68 -16.16
N LYS A 89 9.32 0.53 -16.75
CA LYS A 89 8.18 1.47 -16.78
C LYS A 89 7.59 1.73 -15.40
N PHE A 90 8.44 1.82 -14.39
CA PHE A 90 8.07 1.97 -13.00
C PHE A 90 8.15 3.45 -12.60
N LEU A 91 7.06 3.99 -12.08
CA LEU A 91 7.03 5.28 -11.40
C LEU A 91 6.54 5.03 -9.97
N TYR A 92 7.38 5.33 -8.98
CA TYR A 92 7.06 5.10 -7.58
C TYR A 92 7.29 6.34 -6.74
N CYS A 93 6.22 6.81 -6.10
CA CYS A 93 6.25 7.88 -5.12
C CYS A 93 6.75 7.31 -3.79
N TYR A 94 7.98 7.67 -3.40
CA TYR A 94 8.58 7.25 -2.15
C TYR A 94 8.56 8.38 -1.13
N VAL A 95 8.39 8.02 0.13
CA VAL A 95 8.46 8.95 1.25
C VAL A 95 9.66 8.56 2.11
N PRO A 96 10.67 9.43 2.30
CA PRO A 96 11.83 9.08 3.12
C PRO A 96 11.44 8.89 4.60
N LYS A 97 12.40 8.62 5.49
CA LYS A 97 12.15 8.60 6.95
C LYS A 97 12.50 9.95 7.57
N THR A 98 11.63 10.50 8.42
CA THR A 98 11.90 11.73 9.19
C THR A 98 11.94 11.52 10.69
N ARG A 99 12.61 12.43 11.39
CA ARG A 99 12.66 12.50 12.86
C ARG A 99 12.07 13.82 13.33
N ILE A 100 10.76 13.83 13.62
CA ILE A 100 10.04 15.02 14.11
C ILE A 100 9.79 15.01 15.61
N GLY A 101 10.07 13.90 16.31
CA GLY A 101 9.61 13.73 17.69
C GLY A 101 10.11 14.81 18.66
N ARG A 102 11.37 15.25 18.53
CA ARG A 102 11.93 16.32 19.36
C ARG A 102 11.22 17.66 19.15
N LEU A 103 10.80 17.95 17.92
CA LEU A 103 10.05 19.17 17.59
C LEU A 103 8.68 19.14 18.26
N ILE A 104 7.97 18.01 18.16
CA ILE A 104 6.66 17.81 18.77
C ILE A 104 6.74 17.99 20.29
N ILE A 105 7.66 17.29 20.95
CA ILE A 105 7.82 17.33 22.41
C ILE A 105 8.09 18.76 22.89
N LYS A 106 9.01 19.48 22.23
CA LYS A 106 9.33 20.87 22.59
C LYS A 106 8.16 21.83 22.37
N SER A 107 7.28 21.54 21.43
CA SER A 107 6.19 22.43 21.05
C SER A 107 4.94 22.24 21.92
N PHE A 108 4.63 20.99 22.30
CA PHE A 108 3.38 20.65 22.97
C PHE A 108 3.50 20.28 24.45
N ARG A 109 4.71 19.99 24.97
CA ARG A 109 4.93 19.69 26.39
C ARG A 109 5.59 20.87 27.11
N LEU A 110 4.82 21.54 27.98
CA LEU A 110 5.33 22.61 28.85
C LEU A 110 6.45 22.13 29.81
N HIS A 111 6.37 20.88 30.27
CA HIS A 111 7.32 20.27 31.22
C HIS A 111 7.80 18.90 30.72
N ALA A 112 8.55 18.90 29.61
CA ALA A 112 9.15 17.68 29.08
C ALA A 112 10.30 17.18 29.97
N THR A 113 10.41 15.86 30.14
CA THR A 113 11.56 15.26 30.82
C THR A 113 12.81 15.36 29.94
N ASN A 114 14.00 15.34 30.56
CA ASN A 114 15.26 15.31 29.82
C ASN A 114 15.36 14.07 28.92
N GLU A 115 14.79 12.94 29.36
CA GLU A 115 14.74 11.70 28.58
C GLU A 115 13.90 11.88 27.31
N SER A 116 12.68 12.41 27.43
CA SER A 116 11.80 12.73 26.30
C SER A 116 12.48 13.70 25.32
N LEU A 117 13.21 14.70 25.80
CA LEU A 117 13.90 15.68 24.95
C LEU A 117 15.10 15.08 24.19
N VAL A 118 15.75 14.07 24.74
CA VAL A 118 16.92 13.40 24.14
C VAL A 118 16.46 12.30 23.18
N ASN A 119 15.60 11.39 23.63
CA ASN A 119 15.22 10.19 22.88
C ASN A 119 14.09 10.48 21.88
N ALA A 120 13.09 11.24 22.31
CA ALA A 120 11.91 11.61 21.53
C ALA A 120 11.17 10.44 20.86
N ASP A 121 11.16 9.30 21.56
CA ASP A 121 10.50 8.06 21.21
C ASP A 121 9.15 7.88 21.94
N ASP A 122 8.81 8.80 22.83
CA ASP A 122 7.62 8.77 23.70
C ASP A 122 6.52 9.75 23.27
N VAL A 123 6.58 10.27 22.03
CA VAL A 123 5.52 11.12 21.45
C VAL A 123 4.21 10.34 21.42
N ASN A 124 3.14 10.92 21.99
CA ASN A 124 1.83 10.30 21.88
C ASN A 124 1.13 10.70 20.56
N PHE A 125 0.14 9.92 20.15
CA PHE A 125 -0.50 10.11 18.85
C PHE A 125 -1.29 11.42 18.76
N TYR A 126 -1.89 11.89 19.87
CA TYR A 126 -2.60 13.17 19.87
C TYR A 126 -1.65 14.36 19.66
N GLU A 127 -0.47 14.36 20.28
CA GLU A 127 0.59 15.36 20.05
C GLU A 127 1.04 15.37 18.58
N PHE A 128 1.15 14.19 17.97
CA PHE A 128 1.45 14.07 16.55
C PHE A 128 0.32 14.65 15.66
N VAL A 129 -0.94 14.37 15.98
CA VAL A 129 -2.08 14.97 15.26
C VAL A 129 -2.11 16.49 15.42
N GLN A 130 -1.83 17.02 16.62
CA GLN A 130 -1.71 18.46 16.84
C GLN A 130 -0.58 19.07 16.01
N TYR A 131 0.57 18.39 15.90
CA TYR A 131 1.65 18.80 15.01
C TYR A 131 1.18 18.93 13.55
N LEU A 132 0.50 17.92 13.01
CA LEU A 132 -0.03 17.96 11.64
C LEU A 132 -0.96 19.17 11.43
N LEU A 133 -1.81 19.44 12.41
CA LEU A 133 -2.82 20.51 12.40
C LEU A 133 -2.28 21.90 12.77
N THR A 134 -0.97 22.05 12.98
CA THR A 134 -0.30 23.32 13.29
C THR A 134 0.62 23.73 12.15
N PRO A 135 0.13 24.54 11.18
CA PRO A 135 0.88 24.89 9.97
C PRO A 135 2.27 25.49 10.22
N GLU A 136 2.44 26.22 11.33
CA GLU A 136 3.71 26.83 11.72
C GLU A 136 4.79 25.79 12.05
N LEU A 137 4.38 24.57 12.42
CA LEU A 137 5.27 23.46 12.75
C LEU A 137 5.38 22.44 11.62
N SER A 138 4.26 22.14 10.95
CA SER A 138 4.17 21.09 9.94
C SER A 138 4.58 21.55 8.53
N LYS A 139 4.67 22.86 8.28
CA LYS A 139 5.21 23.41 7.04
C LYS A 139 6.66 23.84 7.21
N SER A 140 7.52 23.47 6.25
CA SER A 140 8.94 23.83 6.23
C SER A 140 9.20 24.89 5.17
N GLY A 141 9.89 25.99 5.52
CA GLY A 141 10.36 26.98 4.55
C GLY A 141 9.25 27.59 3.68
N ASN A 142 9.43 27.59 2.35
CA ASN A 142 8.54 28.13 1.31
C ASN A 142 7.17 27.41 1.20
N MET A 143 6.45 27.25 2.32
CA MET A 143 5.06 26.79 2.40
C MET A 143 4.78 25.32 2.03
N SER A 144 5.79 24.48 1.78
CA SER A 144 5.57 23.04 1.58
C SER A 144 5.31 22.33 2.91
N PHE A 145 4.24 21.53 3.00
CA PHE A 145 4.04 20.64 4.14
C PHE A 145 5.21 19.66 4.19
N ASN A 146 5.50 19.15 5.38
CA ASN A 146 6.47 18.10 5.53
C ASN A 146 6.11 16.93 4.59
N GLU A 147 7.00 16.60 3.64
CA GLU A 147 6.76 15.60 2.59
C GLU A 147 6.32 14.24 3.13
N HIS A 148 6.61 13.95 4.39
CA HIS A 148 6.22 12.71 5.04
C HIS A 148 4.74 12.62 5.38
N TRP A 149 4.07 13.77 5.46
CA TRP A 149 2.69 13.90 5.88
C TRP A 149 1.86 14.74 4.91
N GLU A 150 2.45 15.20 3.81
CA GLU A 150 1.71 15.89 2.75
C GLU A 150 0.66 14.92 2.21
N PRO A 151 -0.61 15.33 2.10
CA PRO A 151 -1.63 14.53 1.44
C PRO A 151 -1.15 13.96 0.12
N ILE A 152 -1.42 12.68 -0.15
CA ILE A 152 -0.96 11.98 -1.36
C ILE A 152 -1.48 12.67 -2.61
N THR A 153 -2.68 13.26 -2.53
CA THR A 153 -3.27 14.08 -3.60
C THR A 153 -2.33 15.23 -4.01
N ASN A 154 -1.63 15.83 -3.05
CA ASN A 154 -0.70 16.94 -3.30
C ASN A 154 0.73 16.46 -3.52
N LEU A 155 1.16 15.36 -2.91
CA LEU A 155 2.53 14.86 -3.06
C LEU A 155 2.70 14.15 -4.40
N CYS A 156 1.89 13.13 -4.67
CA CYS A 156 2.05 12.24 -5.83
C CYS A 156 1.14 12.60 -7.00
N HIS A 157 0.30 13.64 -6.86
CA HIS A 157 -0.60 14.17 -7.90
C HIS A 157 -1.35 13.10 -8.73
N PRO A 158 -2.14 12.23 -8.09
CA PRO A 158 -2.82 11.11 -8.75
C PRO A 158 -3.86 11.53 -9.79
N CYS A 159 -4.34 12.79 -9.75
CA CYS A 159 -5.20 13.33 -10.80
C CYS A 159 -4.42 13.76 -12.06
N LEU A 160 -3.14 14.09 -11.94
CA LEU A 160 -2.30 14.54 -13.06
C LEU A 160 -1.51 13.38 -13.66
N VAL A 161 -1.05 12.45 -12.83
CA VAL A 161 -0.23 11.30 -13.22
C VAL A 161 -1.11 10.06 -13.42
N HIS A 162 -0.95 9.37 -14.56
CA HIS A 162 -1.63 8.11 -14.83
C HIS A 162 -0.87 6.93 -14.22
N TYR A 163 -1.31 6.49 -13.04
CA TYR A 163 -0.77 5.31 -12.39
C TYR A 163 -1.38 4.02 -12.96
N ASN A 164 -0.53 3.08 -13.37
CA ASN A 164 -0.99 1.76 -13.82
C ASN A 164 -1.50 0.88 -12.67
N ILE A 165 -1.06 1.14 -11.44
CA ILE A 165 -1.43 0.39 -10.24
C ILE A 165 -1.67 1.36 -9.08
N ILE A 166 -2.86 1.30 -8.49
CA ILE A 166 -3.17 1.95 -7.21
C ILE A 166 -3.22 0.89 -6.10
N GLY A 167 -2.13 0.78 -5.33
CA GLY A 167 -2.02 -0.20 -4.25
C GLY A 167 -2.69 0.25 -2.96
N LYS A 168 -3.19 -0.70 -2.17
CA LYS A 168 -3.66 -0.49 -0.80
C LYS A 168 -2.84 -1.31 0.19
N TYR A 169 -2.73 -0.85 1.44
CA TYR A 169 -1.93 -1.55 2.45
C TYR A 169 -2.57 -2.92 2.80
N GLU A 170 -3.89 -2.98 2.77
CA GLU A 170 -4.71 -4.17 3.02
C GLU A 170 -4.45 -5.28 1.98
N THR A 171 -4.10 -4.90 0.76
CA THR A 171 -3.84 -5.79 -0.39
C THR A 171 -2.39 -5.69 -0.87
N LEU A 172 -1.48 -5.25 -0.01
CA LEU A 172 -0.09 -4.92 -0.38
C LEU A 172 0.62 -6.08 -1.08
N ALA A 173 0.44 -7.31 -0.62
CA ALA A 173 1.09 -8.49 -1.20
C ALA A 173 0.59 -8.78 -2.62
N ASP A 174 -0.73 -8.72 -2.82
CA ASP A 174 -1.37 -9.00 -4.10
C ASP A 174 -1.06 -7.89 -5.11
N ASP A 175 -1.21 -6.62 -4.70
CA ASP A 175 -0.90 -5.45 -5.52
C ASP A 175 0.58 -5.43 -5.94
N SER A 176 1.50 -5.79 -5.03
CA SER A 176 2.93 -5.87 -5.34
C SER A 176 3.25 -7.01 -6.29
N SER A 177 2.56 -8.15 -6.15
CA SER A 177 2.72 -9.29 -7.06
C SER A 177 2.21 -8.97 -8.46
N LEU A 178 1.06 -8.28 -8.57
CA LEU A 178 0.56 -7.75 -9.84
C LEU A 178 1.53 -6.73 -10.44
N ALA A 179 2.15 -5.86 -9.63
CA ALA A 179 3.13 -4.89 -10.10
C ALA A 179 4.37 -5.54 -10.71
N LEU A 180 4.92 -6.57 -10.04
CA LEU A 180 6.06 -7.33 -10.57
C LEU A 180 5.70 -8.05 -11.87
N HIS A 181 4.50 -8.64 -11.93
CA HIS A 181 4.00 -9.30 -13.13
C HIS A 181 3.86 -8.33 -14.31
N LEU A 182 3.21 -7.17 -14.12
CA LEU A 182 3.06 -6.15 -15.15
C LEU A 182 4.38 -5.52 -15.60
N ALA A 183 5.39 -5.51 -14.72
CA ALA A 183 6.76 -5.09 -15.06
C ALA A 183 7.56 -6.17 -15.83
N GLY A 184 7.00 -7.36 -16.03
CA GLY A 184 7.67 -8.50 -16.67
C GLY A 184 8.72 -9.18 -15.79
N VAL A 185 8.58 -9.07 -14.46
CA VAL A 185 9.53 -9.57 -13.46
C VAL A 185 8.90 -10.70 -12.65
N ASP A 186 8.50 -11.79 -13.32
CA ASP A 186 7.85 -12.95 -12.69
C ASP A 186 8.79 -13.81 -11.82
N THR A 187 10.10 -13.53 -11.89
CA THR A 187 11.13 -14.26 -11.13
C THR A 187 11.29 -13.77 -9.70
N LEU A 188 10.84 -12.54 -9.40
CA LEU A 188 10.87 -11.98 -8.07
C LEU A 188 9.49 -12.16 -7.41
N ASN A 189 9.50 -12.46 -6.12
CA ASN A 189 8.28 -12.48 -5.32
C ASN A 189 8.36 -11.38 -4.29
N PHE A 190 7.25 -10.69 -4.07
CA PHE A 190 7.13 -9.78 -2.94
C PHE A 190 7.29 -10.58 -1.64
N PRO A 191 8.10 -10.11 -0.67
CA PRO A 191 8.31 -10.84 0.58
C PRO A 191 6.95 -11.08 1.27
N MET A 192 6.73 -12.33 1.69
CA MET A 192 5.50 -12.71 2.37
C MET A 192 5.39 -11.96 3.71
N VAL A 193 4.60 -10.88 3.72
CA VAL A 193 4.30 -10.14 4.93
C VAL A 193 3.20 -10.91 5.66
N TYR A 194 3.56 -11.64 6.72
CA TYR A 194 2.58 -12.27 7.59
C TYR A 194 1.61 -11.21 8.12
N LYS A 195 0.38 -11.23 7.57
CA LYS A 195 -0.80 -10.40 7.87
C LYS A 195 -0.56 -9.25 8.85
N SER A 196 -0.62 -8.02 8.34
CA SER A 196 -0.81 -6.82 9.15
C SER A 196 -2.25 -6.69 9.68
N SER A 197 -2.84 -7.78 10.18
CA SER A 197 -4.18 -7.80 10.81
C SER A 197 -4.20 -7.10 12.18
N SER A 198 -3.34 -6.11 12.36
CA SER A 198 -3.29 -5.26 13.55
C SER A 198 -3.42 -3.79 13.19
N THR A 199 -3.30 -3.38 11.92
CA THR A 199 -3.35 -1.96 11.58
C THR A 199 -4.72 -1.39 11.95
N ARG A 200 -5.81 -2.02 11.48
CA ARG A 200 -7.17 -1.52 11.73
C ARG A 200 -7.56 -1.55 13.21
N GLU A 201 -7.19 -2.61 13.91
CA GLU A 201 -7.42 -2.76 15.35
C GLU A 201 -6.63 -1.72 16.16
N ARG A 202 -5.40 -1.40 15.74
CA ARG A 202 -4.56 -0.38 16.37
C ARG A 202 -5.02 1.04 16.05
N LEU A 203 -5.59 1.29 14.86
CA LEU A 203 -6.13 2.62 14.51
C LEU A 203 -7.20 3.05 15.52
N LYS A 204 -8.10 2.13 15.93
CA LYS A 204 -9.10 2.43 16.96
C LYS A 204 -8.47 2.91 18.26
N HIS A 205 -7.40 2.26 18.72
CA HIS A 205 -6.70 2.67 19.94
C HIS A 205 -6.11 4.08 19.83
N TYR A 206 -5.53 4.43 18.69
CA TYR A 206 -4.93 5.74 18.47
C TYR A 206 -5.95 6.88 18.38
N PHE A 207 -7.09 6.65 17.71
CA PHE A 207 -8.09 7.71 17.50
C PHE A 207 -9.09 7.86 18.65
N ASN A 208 -9.24 6.86 19.52
CA ASN A 208 -10.23 6.87 20.61
C ASN A 208 -10.08 8.06 21.57
N ASP A 209 -8.85 8.48 21.84
CA ASP A 209 -8.55 9.53 22.83
C ASP A 209 -8.45 10.93 22.18
N ILE A 210 -8.79 11.07 20.90
CA ILE A 210 -8.72 12.34 20.18
C ILE A 210 -10.10 13.03 20.20
N PRO A 211 -10.18 14.30 20.60
CA PRO A 211 -11.44 15.07 20.54
C PRO A 211 -12.03 15.10 19.14
N SER A 212 -13.35 14.95 19.02
CA SER A 212 -14.04 14.90 17.72
C SER A 212 -13.76 16.09 16.82
N GLU A 213 -13.62 17.29 17.38
CA GLU A 213 -13.25 18.50 16.63
C GLU A 213 -11.84 18.40 16.01
N THR A 214 -10.90 17.77 16.73
CA THR A 214 -9.55 17.52 16.20
C THR A 214 -9.62 16.49 15.07
N LEU A 215 -10.44 15.45 15.21
CA LEU A 215 -10.65 14.46 14.14
C LEU A 215 -11.30 15.07 12.89
N LYS A 216 -12.29 15.97 13.06
CA LYS A 216 -12.90 16.70 11.93
C LYS A 216 -11.86 17.53 11.19
N ARG A 217 -11.01 18.26 11.91
CA ARG A 217 -9.90 19.03 11.30
C ARG A 217 -8.88 18.12 10.60
N LEU A 218 -8.55 16.98 11.20
CA LEU A 218 -7.65 15.99 10.60
C LEU A 218 -8.24 15.38 9.34
N TYR A 219 -9.54 15.07 9.33
CA TYR A 219 -10.24 14.62 8.14
C TYR A 219 -10.19 15.69 7.04
N LEU A 220 -10.50 16.95 7.36
CA LEU A 220 -10.45 18.04 6.37
C LEU A 220 -9.05 18.23 5.78
N LEU A 221 -7.98 17.96 6.55
CA LEU A 221 -6.61 17.99 6.04
C LEU A 221 -6.36 16.91 4.95
N TYR A 222 -6.99 15.74 5.06
CA TYR A 222 -6.81 14.60 4.14
C TYR A 222 -8.04 14.27 3.30
N GLU A 223 -9.05 15.15 3.26
CA GLU A 223 -10.38 14.85 2.69
C GLU A 223 -10.30 14.33 1.25
N ASN A 224 -9.43 14.94 0.43
CA ASN A 224 -9.24 14.51 -0.95
C ASN A 224 -8.63 13.11 -1.04
N ASP A 225 -7.75 12.73 -0.12
CA ASP A 225 -7.18 11.37 -0.10
C ASP A 225 -8.26 10.34 0.27
N PHE A 226 -9.11 10.64 1.26
CA PHE A 226 -10.24 9.77 1.60
C PHE A 226 -11.15 9.53 0.38
N LYS A 227 -11.49 10.59 -0.36
CA LYS A 227 -12.32 10.51 -1.56
C LYS A 227 -11.61 9.81 -2.73
N ASN A 228 -10.36 10.17 -3.00
CA ASN A 228 -9.58 9.66 -4.13
C ASN A 228 -9.26 8.16 -4.00
N PHE A 229 -9.16 7.64 -2.76
CA PHE A 229 -8.74 6.27 -2.49
C PHE A 229 -9.82 5.39 -1.86
N ASP A 230 -11.08 5.85 -1.83
CA ASP A 230 -12.22 5.11 -1.32
C ASP A 230 -11.97 4.59 0.11
N TYR A 231 -11.64 5.50 1.02
CA TYR A 231 -11.61 5.21 2.44
C TYR A 231 -12.80 5.88 3.11
N SER A 232 -13.52 5.12 3.94
CA SER A 232 -14.62 5.67 4.73
C SER A 232 -14.17 6.08 6.14
N LEU A 233 -14.91 7.03 6.73
CA LEU A 233 -14.69 7.44 8.12
C LEU A 233 -14.91 6.28 9.09
N GLU A 234 -15.88 5.41 8.83
CA GLU A 234 -16.16 4.24 9.66
C GLU A 234 -14.98 3.26 9.65
N GLU A 235 -14.39 3.00 8.49
CA GLU A 235 -13.25 2.09 8.39
C GLU A 235 -12.01 2.62 9.12
N VAL A 236 -11.80 3.94 9.12
CA VAL A 236 -10.59 4.57 9.67
C VAL A 236 -10.75 4.96 11.14
N PHE A 237 -11.88 5.57 11.52
CA PHE A 237 -12.14 6.05 12.89
C PHE A 237 -13.02 5.10 13.71
N GLY A 238 -13.74 4.17 13.08
CA GLY A 238 -14.64 3.25 13.76
C GLY A 238 -15.99 3.85 14.17
N PHE A 239 -16.32 5.07 13.71
CA PHE A 239 -17.59 5.76 13.92
C PHE A 239 -17.81 6.87 12.88
N GLU A 240 -19.05 7.36 12.76
CA GLU A 240 -19.40 8.51 11.90
C GLU A 240 -19.08 9.84 12.61
N LEU A 241 -18.44 10.77 11.90
CA LEU A 241 -18.24 12.14 12.36
C LEU A 241 -19.55 12.93 12.17
N VAL A 242 -20.49 12.80 13.13
CA VAL A 242 -21.71 13.62 13.20
C VAL A 242 -21.35 15.08 13.54
#